data_AF-A0A5K1GBB8-F1
#
_entry.id   AF-A0A5K1GBB8-F1
#
_cell.length_a   1.000
_cell.length_b   1.000
_cell.length_c   1.000
_cell.angle_alpha   90.00
_cell.angle_beta   90.00
_cell.angle_gamma   90.00
#
_symmetry.space_group_name_H-M   'P 1'
#
loop_
_entity.id
_entity.type
_entity.pdbx_description
1 polymer ?
#
loop_
_entity_poly.entity_id
_entity_poly.type
_entity_poly.pdbx_seq_one_letter_code
_entity_poly.pdbx_strand_id
1 'polypeptide(L)'
;VSDDAFMKLQELMVFKLDEMLKNADTAFEVLTTSCCHLESTAAIMLSAGFDPPFEPPLKSMLSCIRSGQLKSLLTKSRIFVPQSRWLLGCLDELALEHAQCFIQVSDPSLVVCFAKQFSQEEPNLQVITGTVVVAKNPCLHPGDVRILEAVDVRILEAVDVPGLHHLVDCLVFPQKGGRPHTNEASGSDLDGDIYFVTWGSDLIPPGKKSAPPMDYTPAPPKESPRPVRIPG
;
A
#
# COMPACT_ATOMS: atom_id res chain seq x y z
N VAL A 1 -12.07 5.10 13.94
CA VAL A 1 -11.34 3.84 14.26
C VAL A 1 -10.93 3.94 15.72
N SER A 2 -11.00 2.85 16.49
CA SER A 2 -10.57 2.89 17.91
C SER A 2 -9.05 2.91 18.00
N ASP A 3 -8.50 3.60 19.00
CA ASP A 3 -7.06 3.62 19.27
C ASP A 3 -6.52 2.21 19.54
N ASP A 4 -7.35 1.32 20.11
CA ASP A 4 -7.02 -0.09 20.35
C ASP A 4 -6.59 -0.84 19.09
N ALA A 5 -7.11 -0.47 17.92
CA ALA A 5 -6.72 -1.09 16.65
C ALA A 5 -5.24 -0.82 16.35
N PHE A 6 -4.79 0.41 16.57
CA PHE A 6 -3.39 0.80 16.35
C PHE A 6 -2.47 0.18 17.41
N MET A 7 -2.92 0.11 18.66
CA MET A 7 -2.16 -0.55 19.74
C MET A 7 -1.94 -2.04 19.43
N LYS A 8 -2.97 -2.76 18.98
CA LYS A 8 -2.83 -4.17 18.57
C LYS A 8 -1.84 -4.36 17.42
N LEU A 9 -1.88 -3.48 16.42
CA LEU A 9 -0.93 -3.53 15.30
C LEU A 9 0.51 -3.27 15.77
N GLN A 10 0.69 -2.30 16.68
CA GLN A 10 1.99 -2.01 17.28
C GLN A 10 2.51 -3.19 18.10
N GLU A 11 1.69 -3.77 18.96
CA GLU A 11 2.04 -4.94 19.78
C GLU A 11 2.41 -6.15 18.92
N LEU A 12 1.61 -6.43 17.88
CA LEU A 12 1.91 -7.50 16.92
C LEU A 12 3.24 -7.26 16.20
N MET A 13 3.50 -6.02 15.79
CA MET A 13 4.78 -5.66 15.15
C MET A 13 5.96 -5.91 16.10
N VAL A 14 5.88 -5.46 17.36
CA VAL A 14 6.94 -5.68 18.35
C VAL A 14 7.14 -7.18 18.61
N PHE A 15 6.05 -7.93 18.77
CA PHE A 15 6.09 -9.38 18.95
C PHE A 15 6.82 -10.08 17.79
N LYS A 16 6.48 -9.78 16.52
CA LYS A 16 7.15 -10.36 15.36
C LYS A 16 8.62 -9.98 15.27
N LEU A 17 8.95 -8.73 15.62
CA LEU A 17 10.33 -8.24 15.66
C LEU A 17 11.19 -8.92 16.73
N ASP A 18 10.60 -9.39 17.83
CA ASP A 18 11.31 -10.19 18.83
C ASP A 18 11.41 -11.66 18.41
N GLU A 19 10.36 -12.18 17.77
CA GLU A 19 10.27 -13.58 17.39
C GLU A 19 11.10 -13.94 16.15
N MET A 20 11.37 -12.98 15.26
CA MET A 20 12.31 -13.17 14.14
C MET A 20 13.72 -13.58 14.56
N LEU A 21 14.12 -13.39 15.82
CA LEU A 21 15.43 -13.85 16.32
C LEU A 21 15.43 -15.31 16.76
N LYS A 22 14.26 -15.95 16.81
CA LYS A 22 14.06 -17.30 17.35
C LYS A 22 13.40 -18.26 16.35
N ASN A 23 12.60 -17.73 15.43
CA ASN A 23 11.80 -18.50 14.49
C ASN A 23 12.11 -18.06 13.05
N ALA A 24 12.62 -18.98 12.23
CA ALA A 24 13.01 -18.72 10.85
C ALA A 24 11.82 -18.27 9.98
N ASP A 25 10.65 -18.88 10.13
CA ASP A 25 9.46 -18.53 9.33
C ASP A 25 8.98 -17.10 9.61
N THR A 26 8.97 -16.70 10.88
CA THR A 26 8.62 -15.34 11.30
C THR A 26 9.66 -14.34 10.82
N ALA A 27 10.95 -14.71 10.87
CA ALA A 27 12.01 -13.88 10.32
C ALA A 27 11.82 -13.67 8.81
N PHE A 28 11.51 -14.74 8.09
CA PHE A 28 11.25 -14.70 6.65
C PHE A 28 10.03 -13.85 6.31
N GLU A 29 8.94 -14.00 7.05
CA GLU A 29 7.73 -13.18 6.90
C GLU A 29 8.02 -11.69 7.14
N VAL A 30 8.75 -11.34 8.21
CA VAL A 30 9.09 -9.94 8.52
C VAL A 30 9.98 -9.34 7.42
N LEU A 31 10.96 -10.09 6.90
CA LEU A 31 11.83 -9.60 5.84
C LEU A 31 11.09 -9.41 4.51
N THR A 32 10.16 -10.32 4.17
CA THR A 32 9.40 -10.26 2.91
C THR A 32 8.35 -9.17 2.91
N THR A 33 7.69 -8.96 4.05
CA THR A 33 6.52 -8.06 4.12
C THR A 33 6.88 -6.65 4.58
N SER A 34 7.87 -6.50 5.46
CA SER A 34 8.16 -5.22 6.14
C SER A 34 9.47 -4.55 5.71
N CYS A 35 10.33 -5.25 4.94
CA CYS A 35 11.61 -4.71 4.49
C CYS A 35 11.63 -4.62 2.96
N CYS A 36 11.90 -3.43 2.42
CA CYS A 36 12.02 -3.19 0.98
C CYS A 36 13.33 -3.75 0.35
N HIS A 37 14.05 -4.61 1.07
CA HIS A 37 15.35 -5.16 0.65
C HIS A 37 15.28 -6.68 0.59
N LEU A 38 14.44 -7.16 -0.32
CA LEU A 38 14.23 -8.58 -0.64
C LEU A 38 15.53 -9.29 -1.07
N GLU A 39 16.54 -8.55 -1.53
CA GLU A 39 17.87 -9.08 -1.88
C GLU A 39 18.82 -9.23 -0.68
N SER A 40 18.35 -9.04 0.55
CA SER A 40 19.22 -9.13 1.73
C SER A 40 19.78 -10.55 1.91
N THR A 41 21.06 -10.66 2.25
CA THR A 41 21.71 -11.95 2.55
C THR A 41 20.95 -12.76 3.61
N ALA A 42 20.30 -12.10 4.57
CA ALA A 42 19.49 -12.74 5.59
C ALA A 42 18.28 -13.48 4.99
N ALA A 43 17.60 -12.89 4.01
CA ALA A 43 16.49 -13.53 3.30
C ALA A 43 16.96 -14.78 2.55
N ILE A 44 18.09 -14.69 1.85
CA ILE A 44 18.70 -15.84 1.14
C ILE A 44 19.04 -16.96 2.10
N MET A 45 19.64 -16.64 3.25
CA MET A 45 19.98 -17.63 4.27
C MET A 45 18.72 -18.33 4.81
N LEU A 46 17.66 -17.58 5.12
CA LEU A 46 16.41 -18.17 5.58
C LEU A 46 15.78 -19.09 4.52
N SER A 47 15.75 -18.67 3.25
CA SER A 47 15.30 -19.53 2.13
C SER A 47 16.12 -20.82 1.98
N ALA A 48 17.41 -20.78 2.32
CA ALA A 48 18.29 -21.93 2.27
C ALA A 48 18.18 -22.85 3.51
N GLY A 49 17.30 -22.53 4.46
CA GLY A 49 17.04 -23.34 5.66
C GLY A 49 17.96 -23.04 6.84
N PHE A 50 18.68 -21.92 6.83
CA PHE A 50 19.46 -21.47 7.99
C PHE A 50 18.54 -20.94 9.09
N ASP A 51 18.83 -21.30 10.34
CA ASP A 51 17.98 -21.00 11.50
C ASP A 51 18.65 -19.96 12.44
N PRO A 52 17.99 -18.83 12.78
CA PRO A 52 18.58 -17.76 13.57
C PRO A 52 19.25 -18.15 14.90
N PRO A 53 18.74 -19.12 15.69
CA PRO A 53 19.38 -19.53 16.94
C PRO A 53 20.75 -20.19 16.75
N PHE A 54 20.97 -20.86 15.62
CA PHE A 54 22.17 -21.67 15.36
C PHE A 54 23.19 -20.97 14.46
N GLU A 55 22.80 -19.88 13.80
CA GLU A 55 23.63 -19.15 12.84
C GLU A 55 23.95 -17.72 13.31
N PRO A 56 25.11 -17.50 13.97
CA PRO A 56 25.47 -16.19 14.50
C PRO A 56 25.49 -15.03 13.48
N PRO A 57 25.95 -15.22 12.22
CA PRO A 57 25.89 -14.16 11.21
C PRO A 57 24.44 -13.75 10.87
N LEU A 58 23.55 -14.73 10.69
CA LEU A 58 22.13 -14.50 10.43
C LEU A 58 21.48 -13.73 11.58
N LYS A 59 21.69 -14.21 12.81
CA LYS A 59 21.17 -13.57 14.02
C LYS A 59 21.62 -12.11 14.16
N SER A 60 22.87 -11.82 13.80
CA SER A 60 23.43 -10.46 13.85
C SER A 60 22.75 -9.54 12.83
N MET A 61 22.54 -10.01 11.59
CA MET A 61 21.80 -9.27 10.57
C MET A 61 20.36 -8.99 11.00
N LEU A 62 19.66 -10.01 11.49
CA LEU A 62 18.28 -9.88 11.98
C LEU A 62 18.21 -8.92 13.17
N SER A 63 19.17 -8.94 14.09
CA SER A 63 19.24 -8.00 15.22
C SER A 63 19.39 -6.55 14.78
N CYS A 64 20.16 -6.30 13.70
CA CYS A 64 20.29 -4.98 13.11
C CYS A 64 18.96 -4.50 12.51
N ILE A 65 18.30 -5.35 11.74
CA ILE A 65 16.99 -5.07 11.13
C ILE A 65 15.94 -4.78 12.21
N ARG A 66 15.85 -5.64 13.23
CA ARG A 66 14.99 -5.44 14.41
C ARG A 66 15.23 -4.07 15.04
N SER A 67 16.49 -3.72 15.30
CA SER A 67 16.85 -2.44 15.92
C SER A 67 16.44 -1.24 15.06
N GLY A 68 16.61 -1.33 13.73
CA GLY A 68 16.17 -0.31 12.79
C GLY A 68 14.66 -0.11 12.77
N GLN A 69 13.89 -1.21 12.76
CA GLN A 69 12.43 -1.19 12.78
C GLN A 69 11.90 -0.65 14.11
N LEU A 70 12.44 -1.10 15.25
CA LEU A 70 12.08 -0.57 16.57
C LEU A 70 12.40 0.92 16.71
N LYS A 71 13.55 1.37 16.19
CA LYS A 71 13.88 2.80 16.17
C LYS A 71 12.90 3.60 15.32
N SER A 72 12.51 3.07 14.16
CA SER A 72 11.51 3.69 13.28
C SER A 72 10.14 3.78 13.96
N LEU A 73 9.73 2.72 14.65
CA LEU A 73 8.51 2.70 15.45
C LEU A 73 8.57 3.74 16.58
N LEU A 74 9.67 3.80 17.33
CA LEU A 74 9.83 4.75 18.44
C LEU A 74 9.85 6.21 18.00
N THR A 75 10.57 6.52 16.92
CA THR A 75 10.83 7.92 16.52
C THR A 75 9.81 8.48 15.55
N LYS A 76 9.07 7.63 14.83
CA LYS A 76 8.15 8.03 13.76
C LYS A 76 6.78 7.37 13.84
N SER A 77 6.54 6.52 14.84
CA SER A 77 5.31 5.73 14.97
C SER A 77 4.95 4.98 13.69
N ARG A 78 5.96 4.49 12.94
CA ARG A 78 5.75 3.71 11.72
C ARG A 78 5.30 2.30 12.09
N ILE A 79 4.00 2.11 12.21
CA ILE A 79 3.35 0.84 12.49
C ILE A 79 3.13 0.09 11.17
N PHE A 80 3.53 -1.18 11.12
CA PHE A 80 3.29 -2.04 9.98
C PHE A 80 1.82 -2.47 9.90
N VAL A 81 1.22 -2.39 8.71
CA VAL A 81 -0.18 -2.76 8.46
C VAL A 81 -0.20 -3.90 7.42
N PRO A 82 -0.46 -5.16 7.82
CA PRO A 82 -0.31 -6.32 6.92
C PRO A 82 -1.23 -6.29 5.70
N GLN A 83 -2.50 -5.94 5.89
CA GLN A 83 -3.53 -5.88 4.86
C GLN A 83 -3.58 -4.51 4.17
N SER A 84 -2.40 -4.03 3.75
CA SER A 84 -2.26 -2.73 3.09
C SER A 84 -1.15 -2.71 2.06
N ARG A 85 -1.20 -1.73 1.16
CA ARG A 85 -0.17 -1.46 0.15
C ARG A 85 -0.04 0.04 -0.12
N TRP A 86 1.12 0.42 -0.61
CA TRP A 86 1.33 1.70 -1.29
C TRP A 86 1.24 1.44 -2.78
N LEU A 87 0.24 2.02 -3.46
CA LEU A 87 -0.09 1.73 -4.84
C LEU A 87 -0.07 3.01 -5.67
N LEU A 88 0.43 2.92 -6.90
CA LEU A 88 0.32 4.00 -7.88
C LEU A 88 -1.16 4.20 -8.25
N GLY A 89 -1.63 5.44 -8.27
CA GLY A 89 -2.98 5.75 -8.74
C GLY A 89 -3.06 5.68 -10.27
N CYS A 90 -4.13 5.08 -10.78
CA CYS A 90 -4.47 5.01 -12.19
C CYS A 90 -5.94 5.34 -12.38
N LEU A 91 -6.32 5.74 -13.59
CA LEU A 91 -7.72 6.00 -13.94
C LEU A 91 -8.22 4.89 -14.86
N ASP A 92 -9.41 4.36 -14.57
CA ASP A 92 -10.17 3.52 -15.48
C ASP A 92 -11.12 4.39 -16.31
N GLU A 93 -11.14 4.13 -17.61
CA GLU A 93 -11.91 4.90 -18.58
C GLU A 93 -13.35 4.37 -18.75
N LEU A 94 -13.67 3.13 -18.36
CA LEU A 94 -14.90 2.47 -18.85
C LEU A 94 -15.67 1.61 -17.82
N ALA A 95 -14.99 0.88 -16.93
CA ALA A 95 -15.59 -0.20 -16.15
C ALA A 95 -16.28 0.23 -14.85
N LEU A 96 -15.61 1.04 -14.05
CA LEU A 96 -15.91 1.25 -12.64
C LEU A 96 -16.98 2.32 -12.44
N GLU A 97 -17.89 2.07 -11.49
CA GLU A 97 -18.87 3.04 -11.03
C GLU A 97 -18.28 4.01 -9.99
N HIS A 98 -18.96 5.13 -9.78
CA HIS A 98 -18.56 6.06 -8.72
C HIS A 98 -18.53 5.36 -7.35
N ALA A 99 -17.54 5.69 -6.52
CA ALA A 99 -17.23 5.04 -5.25
C ALA A 99 -16.70 3.58 -5.34
N GLN A 100 -16.48 3.03 -6.54
CA GLN A 100 -15.76 1.77 -6.72
C GLN A 100 -14.26 2.00 -6.93
N CYS A 101 -13.47 0.95 -6.79
CA CYS A 101 -12.10 0.89 -7.30
C CYS A 101 -11.73 -0.54 -7.73
N PHE A 102 -10.64 -0.69 -8.46
CA PHE A 102 -10.04 -1.99 -8.73
C PHE A 102 -8.61 -2.02 -8.20
N ILE A 103 -8.28 -3.12 -7.52
CA ILE A 103 -6.97 -3.36 -6.92
C ILE A 103 -6.62 -4.82 -7.15
N GLN A 104 -5.50 -5.06 -7.80
CA GLN A 104 -4.90 -6.38 -7.91
C GLN A 104 -3.45 -6.26 -7.46
N VAL A 105 -3.07 -7.08 -6.48
CA VAL A 105 -1.74 -7.04 -5.88
C VAL A 105 -0.99 -8.33 -6.17
N SER A 106 0.31 -8.21 -6.41
CA SER A 106 1.21 -9.35 -6.44
C SER A 106 1.56 -9.79 -5.01
N ASP A 107 1.84 -11.08 -4.85
CA ASP A 107 2.37 -11.61 -3.59
C ASP A 107 3.78 -11.04 -3.35
N PRO A 108 4.07 -10.45 -2.17
CA PRO A 108 5.40 -9.96 -1.82
C PRO A 108 6.46 -11.05 -1.67
N SER A 109 6.14 -12.32 -1.95
CA SER A 109 7.05 -13.44 -1.82
C SER A 109 8.39 -13.23 -2.55
N LEU A 110 9.48 -13.50 -1.81
CA LEU A 110 10.86 -13.59 -2.30
C LEU A 110 11.01 -14.54 -3.49
N VAL A 111 10.06 -15.47 -3.65
CA VAL A 111 9.99 -16.37 -4.79
C VAL A 111 9.97 -15.56 -6.08
N VAL A 112 9.26 -14.44 -6.19
CA VAL A 112 9.24 -13.68 -7.46
C VAL A 112 10.60 -13.03 -7.79
N CYS A 113 11.40 -12.64 -6.79
CA CYS A 113 12.71 -12.03 -7.02
C CYS A 113 13.80 -13.07 -7.35
N PHE A 114 13.79 -14.24 -6.70
CA PHE A 114 14.79 -15.30 -6.94
C PHE A 114 14.34 -16.36 -7.95
N ALA A 115 13.06 -16.69 -8.03
CA ALA A 115 12.51 -17.64 -8.99
C ALA A 115 12.54 -17.11 -10.42
N LYS A 116 12.56 -15.78 -10.66
CA LYS A 116 12.85 -15.28 -12.01
C LYS A 116 14.18 -15.81 -12.59
N GLN A 117 15.10 -16.30 -11.75
CA GLN A 117 16.33 -16.96 -12.19
C GLN A 117 16.22 -18.50 -12.26
N PHE A 118 15.20 -19.15 -11.67
CA PHE A 118 15.14 -20.61 -11.52
C PHE A 118 13.79 -21.30 -11.83
N SER A 119 12.65 -20.61 -11.88
CA SER A 119 11.35 -21.16 -12.32
C SER A 119 10.44 -20.10 -12.96
N GLN A 120 9.79 -20.49 -14.07
CA GLN A 120 8.76 -19.72 -14.77
C GLN A 120 7.40 -19.80 -14.07
N GLU A 121 7.35 -19.59 -12.75
CA GLU A 121 6.06 -19.50 -12.06
C GLU A 121 5.54 -18.07 -12.17
N GLU A 122 4.35 -17.92 -12.77
CA GLU A 122 3.63 -16.65 -12.81
C GLU A 122 3.41 -16.15 -11.37
N PRO A 123 3.58 -14.84 -11.10
CA PRO A 123 3.38 -14.31 -9.77
C PRO A 123 1.97 -14.62 -9.30
N ASN A 124 1.82 -15.02 -8.03
CA ASN A 124 0.50 -15.19 -7.45
C ASN A 124 -0.15 -13.80 -7.32
N LEU A 125 -1.31 -13.63 -7.97
CA LEU A 125 -2.04 -12.36 -8.02
C LEU A 125 -3.31 -12.48 -7.18
N GLN A 126 -3.53 -11.49 -6.32
CA GLN A 126 -4.73 -11.39 -5.50
C GLN A 126 -5.54 -10.17 -5.91
N VAL A 127 -6.79 -10.38 -6.32
CA VAL A 127 -7.78 -9.30 -6.48
C VAL A 127 -8.34 -8.97 -5.10
N ILE A 128 -8.31 -7.68 -4.74
CA ILE A 128 -8.89 -7.21 -3.48
C ILE A 128 -10.35 -6.81 -3.73
N THR A 129 -11.25 -7.33 -2.90
CA THR A 129 -12.69 -7.05 -2.98
C THR A 129 -13.24 -6.61 -1.64
N GLY A 130 -14.29 -5.79 -1.66
CA GLY A 130 -14.95 -5.26 -0.47
C GLY A 130 -14.49 -3.85 -0.12
N THR A 131 -14.88 -3.38 1.07
CA THR A 131 -14.61 -2.01 1.50
C THR A 131 -13.12 -1.78 1.77
N VAL A 132 -12.56 -0.74 1.16
CA VAL A 132 -11.16 -0.32 1.33
C VAL A 132 -11.05 1.12 1.78
N VAL A 133 -9.96 1.44 2.47
CA VAL A 133 -9.58 2.81 2.84
C VAL A 133 -8.41 3.24 1.98
N VAL A 134 -8.52 4.42 1.38
CA VAL A 134 -7.53 5.05 0.51
C VAL A 134 -7.15 6.40 1.08
N ALA A 135 -5.85 6.70 1.16
CA ALA A 135 -5.35 8.01 1.56
C ALA A 135 -4.06 8.36 0.81
N LYS A 136 -3.88 9.66 0.51
CA LYS A 136 -2.63 10.21 -0.02
C LYS A 136 -1.93 11.03 1.06
N ASN A 137 -0.61 10.97 1.09
CA ASN A 137 0.20 11.84 1.94
C ASN A 137 0.54 13.14 1.20
N PRO A 138 0.44 14.32 1.83
CA PRO A 138 -0.07 14.54 3.19
C PRO A 138 -1.60 14.43 3.27
N CYS A 139 -2.11 13.89 4.38
CA CYS A 139 -3.55 13.77 4.68
C CYS A 139 -3.89 14.76 5.80
N LEU A 140 -4.45 15.92 5.44
CA LEU A 140 -4.63 17.06 6.36
C LEU A 140 -6.09 17.30 6.75
N HIS A 141 -7.03 16.82 5.94
CA HIS A 141 -8.45 16.94 6.19
C HIS A 141 -9.09 15.54 6.32
N PRO A 142 -10.10 15.33 7.19
CA PRO A 142 -10.75 14.02 7.33
C PRO A 142 -11.34 13.47 6.02
N GLY A 143 -11.71 14.36 5.10
CA GLY A 143 -12.22 14.03 3.77
C GLY A 143 -11.19 13.45 2.80
N ASP A 144 -9.89 13.60 3.10
CA ASP A 144 -8.77 13.08 2.29
C ASP A 144 -8.67 11.56 2.37
N VAL A 145 -9.25 10.99 3.43
CA VAL A 145 -9.43 9.56 3.60
C VAL A 145 -10.69 9.14 2.87
N ARG A 146 -10.52 8.42 1.75
CA ARG A 146 -11.60 7.88 0.94
C ARG A 146 -11.92 6.45 1.36
N ILE A 147 -13.20 6.13 1.44
CA ILE A 147 -13.69 4.78 1.67
C ILE A 147 -14.40 4.38 0.38
N LEU A 148 -13.83 3.41 -0.31
CA LEU A 148 -14.29 2.93 -1.62
C LEU A 148 -14.63 1.45 -1.53
N GLU A 149 -15.39 0.97 -2.50
CA GLU A 149 -15.68 -0.46 -2.66
C GLU A 149 -14.76 -1.04 -3.75
N ALA A 150 -13.83 -1.90 -3.35
CA ALA A 150 -13.01 -2.64 -4.30
C ALA A 150 -13.85 -3.77 -4.93
N VAL A 151 -13.89 -3.83 -6.26
CA VAL A 151 -14.73 -4.77 -7.00
C VAL A 151 -13.91 -5.60 -7.98
N ASP A 152 -14.29 -6.87 -8.14
CA ASP A 152 -13.78 -7.69 -9.25
C ASP A 152 -14.63 -7.45 -10.50
N VAL A 153 -14.01 -6.85 -11.52
CA VAL A 153 -14.66 -6.51 -12.79
C VAL A 153 -15.13 -7.75 -13.56
N ARG A 154 -14.58 -8.95 -13.31
CA ARG A 154 -15.08 -10.20 -13.94
C ARG A 154 -16.53 -10.52 -13.53
N ILE A 155 -16.97 -10.03 -12.37
CA ILE A 155 -18.30 -10.31 -11.80
C ILE A 155 -19.34 -9.27 -12.27
N LEU A 156 -18.92 -8.22 -12.98
CA LEU A 156 -19.83 -7.22 -13.56
C LEU A 156 -20.44 -7.77 -14.87
N GLU A 157 -21.34 -8.75 -14.76
CA GLU A 157 -21.93 -9.58 -15.84
C GLU A 157 -22.70 -8.82 -16.96
N ALA A 158 -22.74 -7.48 -16.98
CA ALA A 158 -23.66 -6.73 -17.85
C ALA A 158 -23.01 -5.89 -18.96
N VAL A 159 -21.69 -5.73 -18.99
CA VAL A 159 -21.02 -4.88 -20.01
C VAL A 159 -19.74 -5.57 -20.48
N ASP A 160 -19.58 -5.65 -21.80
CA ASP A 160 -18.37 -6.16 -22.47
C ASP A 160 -17.22 -5.16 -22.28
N VAL A 161 -16.69 -5.08 -21.05
CA VAL A 161 -15.59 -4.18 -20.70
C VAL A 161 -14.28 -4.96 -20.75
N PRO A 162 -13.23 -4.43 -21.42
CA PRO A 162 -11.88 -4.98 -21.30
C PRO A 162 -11.51 -5.13 -19.82
N GLY A 163 -11.22 -6.35 -19.37
CA GLY A 163 -10.99 -6.61 -17.96
C GLY A 163 -9.77 -5.89 -17.40
N LEU A 164 -9.87 -5.33 -16.19
CA LEU A 164 -8.79 -4.60 -15.51
C LEU A 164 -7.66 -5.50 -14.96
N HIS A 165 -7.74 -6.83 -15.15
CA HIS A 165 -6.81 -7.80 -14.54
C HIS A 165 -5.37 -7.74 -15.05
N HIS A 166 -5.13 -7.00 -16.13
CA HIS A 166 -3.79 -6.70 -16.63
C HIS A 166 -3.11 -5.60 -15.80
N LEU A 167 -3.87 -4.82 -15.03
CA LEU A 167 -3.38 -3.79 -14.12
C LEU A 167 -3.04 -4.44 -12.77
N VAL A 168 -1.75 -4.49 -12.45
CA VAL A 168 -1.21 -5.11 -11.23
C VAL A 168 -0.43 -4.06 -10.44
N ASP A 169 -0.50 -4.14 -9.12
CA ASP A 169 0.19 -3.26 -8.18
C ASP A 169 -0.12 -1.76 -8.36
N CYS A 170 -1.36 -1.46 -8.77
CA CYS A 170 -1.91 -0.13 -8.88
C CYS A 170 -3.32 -0.05 -8.29
N LEU A 171 -3.71 1.16 -7.89
CA LEU A 171 -5.06 1.50 -7.47
C LEU A 171 -5.76 2.18 -8.64
N VAL A 172 -6.80 1.52 -9.17
CA VAL A 172 -7.54 2.03 -10.32
C VAL A 172 -8.82 2.72 -9.85
N PHE A 173 -8.92 4.01 -10.13
CA PHE A 173 -10.06 4.86 -9.80
C PHE A 173 -11.07 4.93 -10.96
N PRO A 174 -12.35 5.15 -10.68
CA PRO A 174 -13.37 5.34 -11.70
C PRO A 174 -13.26 6.73 -12.32
N GLN A 175 -13.47 6.84 -13.64
CA GLN A 175 -13.73 8.13 -14.29
C GLN A 175 -15.11 8.69 -13.93
N LYS A 176 -16.08 7.84 -13.56
CA LYS A 176 -17.46 8.24 -13.27
C LYS A 176 -17.58 9.00 -11.95
N GLY A 177 -18.36 10.08 -11.95
CA GLY A 177 -18.64 10.90 -10.78
C GLY A 177 -18.62 12.40 -11.05
N GLY A 178 -19.17 13.19 -10.14
CA GLY A 178 -19.14 14.66 -10.24
C GLY A 178 -17.78 15.26 -9.85
N ARG A 179 -17.00 14.56 -9.01
CA ARG A 179 -15.66 14.94 -8.58
C ARG A 179 -14.77 13.69 -8.55
N PRO A 180 -13.57 13.70 -9.17
CA PRO A 180 -12.66 12.56 -9.12
C PRO A 180 -12.20 12.24 -7.70
N HIS A 181 -12.19 10.95 -7.32
CA HIS A 181 -11.73 10.52 -5.99
C HIS A 181 -10.26 10.89 -5.71
N THR A 182 -9.46 11.01 -6.75
CA THR A 182 -8.07 11.49 -6.68
C THR A 182 -8.02 12.93 -6.16
N ASN A 183 -8.84 13.80 -6.74
CA ASN A 183 -8.95 15.18 -6.28
C ASN A 183 -9.55 15.30 -4.87
N GLU A 184 -10.47 14.40 -4.50
CA GLU A 184 -10.99 14.31 -3.14
C GLU A 184 -9.93 13.89 -2.11
N ALA A 185 -8.93 13.11 -2.54
CA ALA A 185 -7.82 12.64 -1.73
C ALA A 185 -6.62 13.58 -1.85
N SER A 186 -6.61 14.65 -1.05
CA SER A 186 -5.48 15.61 -0.99
C SER A 186 -5.17 16.29 -2.34
N GLY A 187 -6.21 16.52 -3.17
CA GLY A 187 -6.06 17.24 -4.44
C GLY A 187 -5.18 16.54 -5.48
N SER A 188 -5.08 15.21 -5.47
CA SER A 188 -4.27 14.45 -6.43
C SER A 188 -4.76 14.56 -7.88
N ASP A 189 -3.81 14.52 -8.81
CA ASP A 189 -4.01 14.61 -10.26
C ASP A 189 -3.44 13.43 -11.07
N LEU A 190 -2.90 12.40 -10.41
CA LEU A 190 -2.36 11.16 -11.00
C LEU A 190 -1.09 11.33 -11.85
N ASP A 191 -0.24 12.32 -11.58
CA ASP A 191 1.04 12.53 -12.28
C ASP A 191 2.20 11.62 -11.81
N GLY A 192 1.89 10.55 -11.07
CA GLY A 192 2.86 9.73 -10.34
C GLY A 192 2.47 9.48 -8.87
N ASP A 193 1.25 9.88 -8.49
CA ASP A 193 0.76 9.82 -7.12
C ASP A 193 0.62 8.41 -6.55
N ILE A 194 1.14 8.23 -5.34
CA ILE A 194 1.12 6.97 -4.59
C ILE A 194 0.14 7.10 -3.41
N TYR A 195 -0.70 6.09 -3.28
CA TYR A 195 -1.78 6.02 -2.30
C TYR A 195 -1.50 4.91 -1.29
N PHE A 196 -1.73 5.20 -0.02
CA PHE A 196 -1.91 4.16 0.99
C PHE A 196 -3.29 3.56 0.82
N VAL A 197 -3.36 2.24 0.69
CA VAL A 197 -4.60 1.48 0.58
C VAL A 197 -4.60 0.38 1.63
N THR A 198 -5.66 0.27 2.41
CA THR A 198 -5.83 -0.84 3.36
C THR A 198 -7.23 -1.43 3.27
N TRP A 199 -7.29 -2.76 3.33
CA TRP A 199 -8.52 -3.56 3.43
C TRP A 199 -8.63 -4.27 4.78
N GLY A 200 -7.77 -3.89 5.74
CA GLY A 200 -7.83 -4.41 7.10
C GLY A 200 -9.07 -3.89 7.84
N SER A 201 -9.93 -4.82 8.28
CA SER A 201 -11.22 -4.51 8.91
C SER A 201 -11.10 -3.58 10.11
N ASP A 202 -10.03 -3.71 10.88
CA ASP A 202 -9.79 -2.92 12.09
C ASP A 202 -9.49 -1.44 11.80
N LEU A 203 -9.06 -1.12 10.57
CA LEU A 203 -8.76 0.24 10.13
C LEU A 203 -9.88 0.86 9.28
N ILE A 204 -10.95 0.10 8.99
CA ILE A 204 -12.13 0.63 8.31
C ILE A 204 -13.00 1.37 9.35
N PRO A 205 -13.31 2.67 9.15
CA PRO A 205 -14.20 3.39 10.05
C PRO A 205 -15.58 2.70 10.16
N PRO A 206 -16.19 2.60 11.38
CA PRO A 206 -17.45 1.89 11.57
C PRO A 206 -18.60 2.37 10.68
N GLY A 207 -18.61 3.65 10.33
CA GLY A 207 -19.62 4.23 9.43
C GLY A 207 -19.46 3.85 7.96
N LYS A 208 -18.32 3.25 7.56
CA LYS A 208 -17.96 2.88 6.17
C LYS A 208 -18.27 3.98 5.14
N LYS A 209 -18.13 5.25 5.55
CA LYS A 209 -18.43 6.42 4.74
C LYS A 209 -17.32 7.45 4.87
N SER A 210 -16.95 8.03 3.74
CA SER A 210 -16.04 9.17 3.72
C SER A 210 -16.68 10.41 4.33
N ALA A 211 -15.83 11.23 4.95
CA ALA A 211 -16.20 12.60 5.27
C ALA A 211 -16.29 13.44 3.97
N PRO A 212 -17.00 14.59 4.00
CA PRO A 212 -16.98 15.51 2.87
C PRO A 212 -15.55 15.94 2.52
N PRO A 213 -15.16 15.92 1.23
CA PRO A 213 -13.82 16.31 0.81
C PRO A 213 -13.62 17.82 0.98
N MET A 214 -12.37 18.23 1.25
CA MET A 214 -12.01 19.65 1.27
C MET A 214 -12.12 20.25 -0.15
N ASP A 215 -12.39 21.55 -0.26
CA ASP A 215 -12.27 22.24 -1.53
C ASP A 215 -10.79 22.54 -1.81
N TYR A 216 -10.25 21.89 -2.84
CA TYR A 216 -8.86 22.05 -3.28
C TYR A 216 -8.73 23.04 -4.45
N THR A 217 -9.76 23.85 -4.71
CA THR A 217 -9.70 24.89 -5.73
C THR A 217 -8.56 25.86 -5.39
N PRO A 218 -7.55 26.02 -6.27
CA PRO A 218 -6.45 26.92 -6.01
C PRO A 218 -6.92 28.37 -5.97
N ALA A 219 -6.23 29.20 -5.19
CA ALA A 219 -6.44 30.64 -5.23
C ALA A 219 -6.18 31.16 -6.66
N PRO A 220 -6.92 32.19 -7.11
CA PRO A 220 -6.72 32.75 -8.43
C PRO A 220 -5.25 33.17 -8.63
N PRO A 221 -4.65 32.90 -9.81
CA PRO A 221 -3.26 33.25 -10.07
C PRO A 221 -3.03 34.74 -9.85
N LYS A 222 -1.94 35.09 -9.16
CA LYS A 222 -1.54 36.48 -9.04
C LYS A 222 -0.84 36.90 -10.34
N GLU A 223 -1.57 37.58 -11.22
CA GLU A 223 -1.01 38.09 -12.46
C GLU A 223 0.10 39.11 -12.16
N SER A 224 1.26 38.94 -12.79
CA SER A 224 2.33 39.91 -12.71
C SER A 224 2.08 41.00 -13.77
N PRO A 225 2.20 42.30 -13.43
CA PRO A 225 2.02 43.38 -14.39
C PRO A 225 3.18 43.49 -15.40
N ARG A 226 4.20 42.63 -15.30
CA ARG A 226 5.37 42.67 -16.17
C ARG A 226 5.27 41.57 -17.23
N PRO A 227 5.59 41.87 -18.51
CA PRO A 227 5.62 40.84 -19.55
C PRO A 227 6.72 39.82 -19.25
N VAL A 228 6.40 38.54 -19.42
CA VAL A 228 7.35 37.43 -19.28
C VAL A 228 8.39 37.55 -20.40
N ARG A 229 9.67 37.70 -20.05
CA ARG A 229 10.79 37.65 -20.99
C ARG A 229 11.40 36.26 -20.95
N ILE A 230 11.30 35.51 -22.04
CA ILE A 230 12.01 34.23 -22.21
C ILE A 230 13.47 34.56 -22.56
N PRO A 231 14.48 34.06 -21.83
CA PRO A 231 15.87 34.23 -22.22
C PRO A 231 16.13 33.54 -23.57
N GLY A 232 16.74 34.27 -24.50
CA GLY A 232 17.22 33.74 -25.78
C GLY A 232 18.61 33.15 -25.69
#